data_AF-A0A163JJL8-F1
#
_entry.id   AF-A0A163JJL8-F1
#
_cell.length_a   1.000
_cell.length_b   1.000
_cell.length_c   1.000
_cell.angle_alpha   90.00
_cell.angle_beta   90.00
_cell.angle_gamma   90.00
#
_symmetry.space_group_name_H-M   'P 1'
#
loop_
_entity.id
_entity.type
_entity.pdbx_description
1 polymer ?
#
loop_
_entity_poly.entity_id
_entity_poly.type
_entity_poly.pdbx_seq_one_letter_code
_entity_poly.pdbx_strand_id
1 'polypeptide(L)'
;MEYVLAITPLTKTLVTKKLEQAQNDSIGRFYGAHSLSSTVNMRHLARIPSMQARVDLLRFKYLHWIATLPADSLLSIIIAVSTSAPRRLTATSPWIRLSNHPLWRQYKSLDVPPPTQRFLNAHLNTLYTTASRQSTLLQQCRPKRGIISIIEAD
;
A
#
# COMPACT_ATOMS: atom_id res chain seq x y z
N MET A 1 4.01 12.50 -30.32
CA MET A 1 3.20 11.40 -29.75
C MET A 1 2.52 11.98 -28.52
N GLU A 2 1.20 12.10 -28.56
CA GLU A 2 0.43 12.86 -27.58
C GLU A 2 0.41 12.13 -26.24
N TYR A 3 1.15 12.63 -25.26
CA TYR A 3 1.11 12.19 -23.86
C TYR A 3 -0.15 12.66 -23.13
N VAL A 4 -1.22 12.95 -23.86
CA VAL A 4 -2.54 13.14 -23.27
C VAL A 4 -3.18 11.75 -23.24
N LEU A 5 -2.64 10.90 -22.37
CA LEU A 5 -3.32 9.68 -21.98
C LEU A 5 -4.63 10.16 -21.35
N ALA A 6 -5.71 10.08 -22.14
CA ALA A 6 -7.03 10.57 -21.81
C ALA A 6 -7.32 10.24 -20.35
N ILE A 7 -7.65 11.26 -19.56
CA ILE A 7 -8.14 11.11 -18.19
C ILE A 7 -9.54 10.48 -18.31
N THR A 8 -9.56 9.22 -18.72
CA THR A 8 -10.75 8.39 -18.64
C THR A 8 -11.06 8.31 -17.15
N PRO A 9 -12.31 8.51 -16.72
CA PRO A 9 -12.71 8.27 -15.34
C PRO A 9 -12.60 6.76 -15.08
N LEU A 10 -11.38 6.29 -14.87
CA LEU A 10 -11.11 4.92 -14.48
C LEU A 10 -11.60 4.82 -13.04
N THR A 11 -12.60 3.97 -12.83
CA THR A 11 -12.99 3.59 -11.48
C THR A 11 -11.76 3.10 -10.72
N LYS A 12 -11.66 3.44 -9.42
CA LYS A 12 -10.50 3.10 -8.58
C LYS A 12 -10.10 1.62 -8.71
N THR A 13 -11.07 0.74 -8.87
CA THR A 13 -10.89 -0.70 -9.08
C THR A 13 -10.23 -1.03 -10.43
N LEU A 14 -10.59 -0.33 -11.50
CA LEU A 14 -10.03 -0.53 -12.83
C LEU A 14 -8.59 -0.02 -12.92
N VAL A 15 -8.28 1.12 -12.28
CA VAL A 15 -6.89 1.62 -12.18
C VAL A 15 -6.02 0.61 -11.45
N THR A 16 -6.44 0.16 -10.27
CA THR A 16 -5.66 -0.80 -9.49
C THR A 16 -5.46 -2.11 -10.25
N LYS A 17 -6.49 -2.62 -10.94
CA LYS A 17 -6.38 -3.84 -11.75
C LYS A 17 -5.39 -3.69 -12.91
N LYS A 18 -5.45 -2.58 -13.66
CA LYS A 18 -4.51 -2.32 -14.76
C LYS A 18 -3.07 -2.19 -14.27
N LEU A 19 -2.87 -1.51 -13.14
CA LEU A 19 -1.56 -1.39 -12.52
C LEU A 19 -1.05 -2.73 -11.99
N GLU A 20 -1.92 -3.55 -11.39
CA GLU A 20 -1.58 -4.88 -10.91
C GLU A 20 -1.18 -5.80 -12.09
N GLN A 21 -1.89 -5.70 -13.21
CA GLN A 21 -1.57 -6.43 -14.43
C GLN A 21 -0.22 -5.99 -15.00
N ALA A 22 0.00 -4.68 -15.17
CA ALA A 22 1.28 -4.15 -15.65
C ALA A 22 2.46 -4.56 -14.75
N GLN A 23 2.24 -4.58 -13.42
CA GLN A 23 3.23 -5.09 -12.46
C GLN A 23 3.51 -6.58 -12.71
N ASN A 24 2.47 -7.39 -12.87
CA ASN A 24 2.61 -8.84 -13.11
C ASN A 24 3.33 -9.14 -14.42
N ASP A 25 3.00 -8.44 -15.49
CA ASP A 25 3.66 -8.58 -16.79
C ASP A 25 5.14 -8.23 -16.68
N SER A 26 5.46 -7.16 -15.96
CA SER A 26 6.85 -6.72 -15.73
C SER A 26 7.64 -7.76 -14.91
N ILE A 27 7.05 -8.29 -13.85
CA ILE A 27 7.66 -9.36 -13.03
C ILE A 27 7.86 -10.62 -13.87
N GLY A 28 6.84 -11.05 -14.62
CA GLY A 28 6.92 -12.23 -15.48
C GLY A 28 8.05 -12.11 -16.51
N ARG A 29 8.16 -10.95 -17.17
CA ARG A 29 9.26 -10.66 -18.11
C ARG A 29 10.62 -10.68 -17.43
N PHE A 30 10.75 -10.10 -16.23
CA PHE A 30 12.01 -10.09 -15.47
C PHE A 30 12.50 -11.51 -15.14
N TYR A 31 11.58 -12.41 -14.79
CA TYR A 31 11.90 -13.82 -14.48
C TYR A 31 11.95 -14.72 -15.72
N GLY A 32 11.72 -14.21 -16.94
CA GLY A 32 11.61 -15.03 -18.15
C GLY A 32 10.47 -16.06 -18.07
N ALA A 33 9.42 -15.73 -17.33
CA ALA A 33 8.37 -16.67 -16.98
C ALA A 33 7.35 -16.91 -18.11
N HIS A 34 6.76 -18.10 -18.11
CA HIS A 34 5.64 -18.41 -19.00
C HIS A 34 4.38 -17.62 -18.59
N SER A 35 3.46 -17.38 -19.52
CA SER A 35 2.22 -16.62 -19.28
C SER A 35 1.30 -17.22 -18.20
N LEU A 36 1.45 -18.52 -17.92
CA LEU A 36 0.71 -19.27 -16.90
C LEU A 36 1.44 -19.34 -15.56
N SER A 37 2.68 -18.84 -15.48
CA SER A 37 3.45 -18.88 -14.25
C SER A 37 2.86 -17.94 -13.20
N SER A 38 2.88 -18.40 -11.94
CA SER A 38 2.37 -17.61 -10.82
C SER A 38 3.30 -16.45 -10.49
N THR A 39 2.89 -15.23 -10.84
CA THR A 39 3.55 -13.98 -10.46
C THR A 39 3.45 -13.69 -8.96
N VAL A 40 2.48 -14.32 -8.26
CA VAL A 40 2.37 -14.25 -6.79
C VAL A 40 3.60 -14.84 -6.12
N ASN A 41 4.10 -15.97 -6.63
CA ASN A 41 5.29 -16.61 -6.06
C ASN A 41 6.55 -15.77 -6.31
N MET A 42 6.72 -15.29 -7.53
CA MET A 42 7.85 -14.42 -7.91
C MET A 42 7.87 -13.13 -7.09
N ARG A 43 6.70 -12.53 -6.92
CA ARG A 43 6.50 -11.36 -6.08
C ARG A 43 6.89 -11.62 -4.62
N HIS A 44 6.50 -12.77 -4.07
CA HIS A 44 6.87 -13.17 -2.71
C HIS A 44 8.39 -13.34 -2.57
N LEU A 45 9.04 -14.02 -3.52
CA LEU A 45 10.50 -14.20 -3.54
C LEU A 45 11.26 -12.87 -3.63
N ALA A 46 10.77 -11.94 -4.45
CA ALA A 46 11.34 -10.61 -4.62
C ALA A 46 10.96 -9.62 -3.50
N ARG A 47 10.12 -10.03 -2.53
CA ARG A 47 9.53 -9.15 -1.51
C ARG A 47 8.88 -7.90 -2.11
N ILE A 48 8.19 -8.06 -3.24
CA ILE A 48 7.48 -6.95 -3.90
C ILE A 48 6.04 -6.94 -3.36
N PRO A 49 5.48 -5.81 -2.89
CA PRO A 49 4.06 -5.76 -2.51
C PRO A 49 3.15 -5.67 -3.76
N SER A 50 1.90 -6.15 -3.64
CA SER A 50 0.86 -5.93 -4.67
C SER A 50 0.55 -4.43 -4.83
N MET A 51 -0.07 -4.04 -5.94
CA MET A 51 -0.54 -2.65 -6.12
C MET A 51 -1.58 -2.27 -5.08
N GLN A 52 -2.45 -3.21 -4.68
CA GLN A 52 -3.39 -2.95 -3.59
C GLN A 52 -2.67 -2.66 -2.27
N ALA A 53 -1.66 -3.47 -1.89
CA ALA A 53 -0.87 -3.22 -0.69
C ALA A 53 -0.10 -1.89 -0.77
N ARG A 54 0.41 -1.50 -1.95
CA ARG A 54 1.04 -0.19 -2.17
C ARG A 54 0.05 0.96 -1.97
N VAL A 55 -1.18 0.83 -2.46
CA VAL A 55 -2.23 1.83 -2.23
C VAL A 55 -2.52 1.99 -0.74
N ASP A 56 -2.60 0.89 0.00
CA ASP A 56 -2.89 0.92 1.44
C ASP A 56 -1.72 1.54 2.24
N LEU A 57 -0.48 1.27 1.85
CA LEU A 57 0.72 1.93 2.38
C LEU A 57 0.72 3.44 2.09
N LEU A 58 0.37 3.85 0.86
CA LEU A 58 0.30 5.26 0.48
C LEU A 58 -0.78 6.00 1.26
N ARG A 59 -1.96 5.39 1.43
CA ARG A 59 -3.04 5.94 2.28
C ARG A 59 -2.56 6.14 3.71
N PHE A 60 -1.87 5.15 4.26
CA PHE A 60 -1.30 5.24 5.60
C PHE A 60 -0.27 6.37 5.71
N LYS A 61 0.71 6.44 4.79
CA LYS A 61 1.74 7.49 4.79
C LYS A 61 1.12 8.88 4.71
N TYR A 62 0.10 9.04 3.87
CA TYR A 62 -0.62 10.30 3.73
C TYR A 62 -1.35 10.69 5.02
N LEU A 63 -2.06 9.76 5.66
CA LEU A 63 -2.72 9.99 6.95
C LEU A 63 -1.72 10.32 8.06
N HIS A 64 -0.59 9.61 8.10
CA HIS A 64 0.49 9.86 9.04
C HIS A 64 1.06 11.26 8.86
N TRP A 65 1.38 11.64 7.63
CA TRP A 65 1.88 12.98 7.31
C TRP A 65 0.91 14.07 7.76
N ILE A 66 -0.39 13.90 7.49
CA ILE A 66 -1.43 14.83 7.96
C ILE A 66 -1.47 14.92 9.48
N ALA A 67 -1.38 13.79 10.18
CA ALA A 67 -1.40 13.79 11.65
C ALA A 67 -0.18 14.49 12.26
N THR A 68 0.91 14.59 11.52
CA THR A 68 2.13 15.32 11.92
C THR A 68 2.16 16.77 11.45
N LEU A 69 1.17 17.24 10.68
CA LEU A 69 1.11 18.63 10.25
C LEU A 69 0.77 19.56 11.42
N PRO A 70 1.27 20.80 11.40
CA PRO A 70 0.83 21.84 12.33
C PRO A 70 -0.69 22.05 12.25
N ALA A 71 -1.29 22.44 13.39
CA ALA A 71 -2.72 22.72 13.47
C ALA A 71 -3.14 23.87 12.53
N ASP A 72 -2.25 24.82 12.29
CA ASP A 72 -2.49 26.01 11.46
C ASP A 72 -2.30 25.76 9.97
N SER A 73 -1.95 24.53 9.57
CA SER A 73 -1.85 24.21 8.15
C SER A 73 -3.23 24.28 7.50
N LEU A 74 -3.29 24.84 6.28
CA LEU A 74 -4.54 24.93 5.51
C LEU A 74 -5.24 23.56 5.40
N LEU A 75 -4.46 22.47 5.27
CA LEU A 75 -5.00 21.12 5.19
C LEU A 75 -5.64 20.67 6.51
N SER A 76 -4.98 20.94 7.65
CA SER A 76 -5.52 20.68 8.99
C SER A 76 -6.84 21.42 9.22
N ILE A 77 -6.92 22.69 8.80
CA ILE A 77 -8.12 23.52 8.90
C ILE A 77 -9.24 22.96 8.01
N ILE A 78 -8.95 22.63 6.75
CA ILE A 78 -9.94 22.04 5.83
C ILE A 78 -10.49 20.73 6.39
N ILE A 79 -9.64 19.87 6.95
CA ILE A 79 -10.06 18.61 7.54
C ILE A 79 -10.98 18.88 8.74
N ALA A 80 -10.58 19.76 9.65
CA ALA A 80 -11.38 20.12 10.82
C ALA A 80 -12.78 20.61 10.40
N VAL A 81 -12.86 21.56 9.47
CA VAL A 81 -14.13 22.08 8.93
C VAL A 81 -14.96 20.99 8.24
N SER A 82 -14.32 20.10 7.47
CA SER A 82 -15.03 19.02 6.78
C SER A 82 -15.57 17.94 7.72
N THR A 83 -14.98 17.80 8.91
CA THR A 83 -15.37 16.81 9.92
C THR A 83 -16.34 17.35 10.98
N SER A 84 -16.39 18.68 11.18
CA SER A 84 -17.34 19.33 12.10
C SER A 84 -18.75 19.51 11.50
N ALA A 85 -18.92 19.25 10.19
CA ALA A 85 -20.21 19.32 9.53
C ALA A 85 -21.22 18.27 10.05
N PRO A 86 -22.54 18.51 9.95
CA PRO A 86 -23.57 17.57 10.40
C PRO A 86 -23.40 16.15 9.84
N ARG A 87 -23.60 15.13 10.68
CA ARG A 87 -23.35 13.70 10.41
C ARG A 87 -23.92 13.15 9.08
N ARG A 88 -25.01 13.75 8.56
CA ARG A 88 -25.60 13.40 7.25
C ARG A 88 -24.71 13.77 6.06
N LEU A 89 -23.90 14.82 6.18
CA LEU A 89 -22.95 15.27 5.17
C LEU A 89 -21.58 14.58 5.29
N THR A 90 -21.29 13.97 6.44
CA THR A 90 -19.97 13.39 6.73
C THR A 90 -19.87 11.90 6.43
N ALA A 91 -21.00 11.16 6.36
CA ALA A 91 -21.02 9.73 6.05
C ALA A 91 -20.38 9.39 4.67
N THR A 92 -20.47 10.30 3.70
CA THR A 92 -19.87 10.20 2.37
C THR A 92 -18.51 10.92 2.25
N SER A 93 -18.06 11.60 3.31
CA SER A 93 -16.82 12.37 3.28
C SER A 93 -15.64 11.45 2.93
N PRO A 94 -14.86 11.77 1.88
CA PRO A 94 -13.63 11.05 1.55
C PRO A 94 -12.69 10.93 2.75
N TRP A 95 -12.68 11.94 3.62
CA TRP A 95 -11.85 11.98 4.83
C TRP A 95 -12.22 10.90 5.83
N ILE A 96 -13.51 10.72 6.13
CA ILE A 96 -13.95 9.68 7.06
C ILE A 96 -13.68 8.29 6.51
N ARG A 97 -13.86 8.10 5.20
CA ARG A 97 -13.49 6.85 4.53
C ARG A 97 -11.99 6.57 4.62
N LEU A 98 -11.17 7.62 4.47
CA LEU A 98 -9.71 7.52 4.55
C LEU A 98 -9.26 7.24 6.00
N SER A 99 -9.80 7.97 6.99
CA SER A 99 -9.48 7.79 8.41
C SER A 99 -9.98 6.46 8.98
N ASN A 100 -10.98 5.83 8.35
CA ASN A 100 -11.45 4.50 8.74
C ASN A 100 -10.60 3.34 8.20
N HIS A 101 -9.47 3.64 7.56
CA HIS A 101 -8.57 2.61 7.03
C HIS A 101 -8.02 1.71 8.15
N PRO A 102 -8.03 0.37 7.98
CA PRO A 102 -7.65 -0.57 9.05
C PRO A 102 -6.21 -0.38 9.53
N LEU A 103 -5.25 -0.15 8.62
CA LEU A 103 -3.85 0.09 9.02
C LEU A 103 -3.68 1.35 9.85
N TRP A 104 -4.47 2.38 9.55
CA TRP A 104 -4.41 3.63 10.28
C TRP A 104 -5.01 3.49 11.67
N ARG A 105 -6.13 2.75 11.79
CA ARG A 105 -6.73 2.42 13.08
C ARG A 105 -5.78 1.61 13.97
N GLN A 106 -5.13 0.59 13.41
CA GLN A 106 -4.13 -0.21 14.12
C GLN A 106 -2.96 0.63 14.63
N TYR A 107 -2.49 1.58 13.83
CA TYR A 107 -1.41 2.48 14.25
C TYR A 107 -1.85 3.44 15.36
N LYS A 108 -3.06 4.01 15.24
CA LYS A 108 -3.63 4.91 16.26
C LYS A 108 -3.97 4.21 17.58
N SER A 109 -4.22 2.90 17.57
CA SER A 109 -4.50 2.13 18.78
C SER A 109 -3.25 1.75 19.58
N LEU A 110 -2.05 2.03 19.06
CA LEU A 110 -0.81 1.79 19.79
C LEU A 110 -0.54 2.94 20.76
N ASP A 111 -0.40 2.64 22.05
CA ASP A 111 -0.09 3.64 23.09
C ASP A 111 1.23 4.37 22.81
N VAL A 112 2.24 3.63 22.34
CA VAL A 112 3.52 4.18 21.90
C VAL A 112 3.79 3.66 20.49
N PRO A 113 3.47 4.44 19.44
CA PRO A 113 3.67 3.99 18.07
C PRO A 113 5.16 3.87 17.76
N PRO A 114 5.62 2.75 17.17
CA PRO A 114 6.99 2.63 16.72
C PRO A 114 7.24 3.57 15.52
N PRO A 115 8.51 3.81 15.15
CA PRO A 115 8.84 4.58 13.96
C PRO A 115 8.03 4.09 12.75
N THR A 116 7.48 5.03 11.98
CA THR A 116 6.56 4.76 10.86
C THR A 116 7.08 3.68 9.92
N GLN A 117 8.37 3.72 9.59
CA GLN A 117 9.02 2.74 8.71
C GLN A 117 9.07 1.33 9.34
N ARG A 118 9.32 1.22 10.64
CA ARG A 118 9.32 -0.06 11.36
C ARG A 118 7.92 -0.66 11.39
N PHE A 119 6.89 0.14 11.62
CA PHE A 119 5.49 -0.28 11.55
C PHE A 119 5.13 -0.82 10.16
N LEU A 120 5.47 -0.07 9.11
CA LEU A 120 5.16 -0.46 7.73
C LEU A 120 5.89 -1.74 7.32
N ASN A 121 7.16 -1.90 7.72
CA ASN A 121 7.93 -3.11 7.45
C ASN A 121 7.33 -4.33 8.17
N ALA A 122 6.89 -4.17 9.41
CA ALA A 122 6.20 -5.24 10.14
C ALA A 122 4.89 -5.63 9.44
N HIS A 123 4.10 -4.65 8.99
CA HIS A 123 2.87 -4.90 8.25
C HIS A 123 3.13 -5.66 6.93
N LEU A 124 4.13 -5.23 6.16
CA LEU A 124 4.56 -5.90 4.94
C LEU A 124 4.98 -7.36 5.19
N ASN A 125 5.75 -7.61 6.26
CA ASN A 125 6.11 -8.97 6.66
C ASN A 125 4.88 -9.82 6.99
N THR A 126 3.89 -9.27 7.68
CA THR A 126 2.61 -9.97 7.92
C THR A 126 1.89 -10.32 6.61
N LEU A 127 1.88 -9.41 5.63
CA LEU A 127 1.31 -9.71 4.31
C LEU A 127 2.08 -10.83 3.59
N TYR A 128 3.41 -10.81 3.62
CA TYR A 128 4.23 -11.86 3.00
C TYR A 128 4.02 -13.21 3.68
N THR A 129 3.99 -13.26 5.02
CA THR A 129 3.73 -14.51 5.76
C THR A 129 2.33 -15.06 5.50
N THR A 130 1.32 -14.18 5.36
CA THR A 130 -0.06 -14.59 5.05
C THR A 130 -0.13 -15.17 3.64
N ALA A 131 0.50 -14.51 2.65
CA ALA A 131 0.60 -15.03 1.29
C ALA A 131 1.35 -16.37 1.24
N SER A 132 2.39 -16.54 2.06
CA SER A 132 3.11 -17.81 2.19
C SER A 132 2.22 -18.92 2.71
N ARG A 133 1.38 -18.66 3.72
CA ARG A 133 0.44 -19.65 4.26
C ARG A 133 -0.56 -20.17 3.22
N GLN A 134 -0.90 -19.34 2.23
CA GLN A 134 -1.87 -19.67 1.17
C GLN A 134 -1.29 -20.52 0.03
N SER A 135 0.02 -20.80 0.02
CA SER A 135 0.68 -21.56 -1.04
C SER A 135 1.69 -22.54 -0.47
N THR A 136 1.50 -23.84 -0.71
CA THR A 136 2.44 -24.89 -0.28
C THR A 136 3.86 -24.63 -0.82
N LEU A 137 3.97 -24.10 -2.05
CA LEU A 137 5.26 -23.70 -2.63
C LEU A 137 5.93 -22.59 -1.82
N LEU A 138 5.17 -21.57 -1.40
CA LEU A 138 5.70 -20.45 -0.62
C LEU A 138 6.01 -20.80 0.83
N GLN A 139 5.37 -21.82 1.41
CA GLN A 139 5.75 -22.34 2.72
C GLN A 139 7.14 -23.01 2.70
N GLN A 140 7.50 -23.62 1.57
CA GLN A 140 8.82 -24.24 1.37
C GLN A 140 9.91 -23.21 1.02
N CYS A 141 9.53 -22.02 0.54
CA CYS A 141 10.43 -20.89 0.38
C CYS A 141 10.81 -20.31 1.75
N ARG A 142 11.76 -20.94 2.47
CA ARG A 142 12.37 -20.31 3.65
C ARG A 142 12.98 -18.96 3.23
N PRO A 143 12.83 -17.88 4.02
CA PRO A 143 13.62 -16.69 3.79
C PRO A 143 15.09 -17.08 3.95
N LYS A 144 15.87 -17.07 2.85
CA LYS A 144 17.32 -17.07 2.95
C LYS A 144 17.68 -15.81 3.75
N ARG A 145 18.04 -16.00 5.03
CA ARG A 145 18.82 -15.01 5.78
C ARG A 145 20.09 -14.79 4.95
N GLY A 146 20.18 -13.69 4.21
CA GLY A 146 21.38 -13.32 3.45
C GLY A 146 21.23 -13.20 1.94
N ILE A 147 20.23 -12.46 1.44
CA ILE A 147 20.40 -11.77 0.15
C ILE A 147 20.47 -10.27 0.46
N ILE A 148 21.61 -9.72 0.08
CA ILE A 148 22.20 -8.43 0.40
C ILE A 148 21.23 -7.28 0.08
N SER A 149 21.15 -6.34 1.02
CA SER A 149 20.67 -4.99 0.78
C SER A 149 21.56 -4.32 -0.28
N ILE A 150 21.22 -4.43 -1.56
CA ILE A 150 21.81 -3.58 -2.60
C ILE A 150 20.92 -2.35 -2.77
N ILE A 151 20.79 -1.55 -1.71
CA ILE A 151 20.48 -0.11 -1.77
C ILE A 151 21.05 0.51 -0.48
N GLU A 152 22.38 0.50 -0.37
CA GLU A 152 23.13 1.43 0.46
C GLU A 152 24.53 1.52 -0.16
N ALA A 153 24.66 2.39 -1.15
CA ALA A 153 25.92 2.90 -1.65
C ALA A 153 25.63 4.32 -2.19
N ASP A 154 26.26 5.27 -1.51
CA ASP A 154 26.31 6.74 -1.67
C ASP A 154 25.07 7.58 -1.31
#